data_AF-A0A8H4UDL9-F1
#
_entry.id   AF-A0A8H4UDL9-F1
#
_cell.length_a   1.000
_cell.length_b   1.000
_cell.length_c   1.000
_cell.angle_alpha   90.00
_cell.angle_beta   90.00
_cell.angle_gamma   90.00
#
_symmetry.space_group_name_H-M   'P 1'
#
loop_
_entity.id
_entity.type
_entity.pdbx_description
1 polymer ?
#
loop_
_entity_poly.entity_id
_entity_poly.type
_entity_poly.pdbx_seq_one_letter_code
_entity_poly.pdbx_strand_id
1 'polypeptide(L)'
;MAALLGFAGSVAAQGLRAESYSDPNTGIDFQRYQKGSYSFGITVPETMGSDFIGQMVIPTTDGEGWGAVSLKGGMLNGLLFVAWADGDEVITTFRVAGSYANPDVYSDTEVSALPITNGTFINSTHISYTFVCEGCIVEKMTSITNESPVLGWAIADTNPTTPSDPGSALSYHAAGFGQFGVDIEAAKSAKYAQWASWASAPTPGTGNGGGSNGTVPGNGTTVPPTTSN
;
A
#
# COMPACT_ATOMS: atom_id res chain seq x y z
N MET A 1 1.19 31.45 51.99
CA MET A 1 0.99 31.82 50.57
C MET A 1 1.37 30.60 49.74
N ALA A 2 0.37 29.89 49.21
CA ALA A 2 0.57 28.67 48.42
C ALA A 2 0.74 29.05 46.94
N ALA A 3 1.79 28.55 46.31
CA ALA A 3 2.05 28.73 44.89
C ALA A 3 1.23 27.71 44.08
N LEU A 4 0.35 28.19 43.21
CA LEU A 4 -0.27 27.38 42.16
C LEU A 4 0.76 27.17 41.04
N LEU A 5 1.28 25.95 40.92
CA LEU A 5 1.96 25.49 39.70
C LEU A 5 0.89 25.20 38.64
N GLY A 6 0.86 26.02 37.60
CA GLY A 6 0.07 25.75 36.40
C GLY A 6 0.75 24.68 35.55
N PHE A 7 0.10 23.53 35.36
CA PHE A 7 0.45 22.60 34.30
C PHE A 7 -0.02 23.20 32.97
N ALA A 8 0.91 23.72 32.18
CA ALA A 8 0.68 23.96 30.76
C ALA A 8 0.62 22.58 30.08
N GLY A 9 -0.58 22.14 29.71
CA GLY A 9 -0.76 20.97 28.86
C GLY A 9 -0.26 21.29 27.45
N SER A 10 0.82 20.63 27.03
CA SER A 10 1.23 20.61 25.64
C SER A 10 0.13 19.89 24.84
N VAL A 11 -0.66 20.64 24.08
CA VAL A 11 -1.52 20.06 23.05
C VAL A 11 -0.59 19.52 21.98
N ALA A 12 -0.29 18.23 22.01
CA ALA A 12 0.39 17.57 20.92
C ALA A 12 -0.49 17.71 19.67
N ALA A 13 0.07 18.24 18.58
CA ALA A 13 -0.58 18.33 17.29
C ALA A 13 -0.68 16.92 16.67
N GLN A 14 -1.46 16.03 17.30
CA GLN A 14 -1.66 14.65 16.89
C GLN A 14 -2.78 14.60 15.86
N GLY A 15 -2.46 14.22 14.62
CA GLY A 15 -3.50 13.93 13.63
C GLY A 15 -3.13 14.11 12.16
N LEU A 16 -1.97 14.67 11.84
CA LEU A 16 -1.50 14.87 10.45
C LEU A 16 -0.07 14.36 10.20
N ARG A 17 0.49 13.58 11.12
CA ARG A 17 1.85 13.02 11.00
C ARG A 17 1.84 11.54 11.34
N ALA A 18 2.72 10.80 10.69
CA ALA A 18 3.05 9.44 11.09
C ALA A 18 3.85 9.45 12.40
N GLU A 19 3.70 8.39 13.19
CA GLU A 19 4.41 8.18 14.45
C GLU A 19 5.01 6.77 14.47
N SER A 20 6.03 6.54 15.30
CA SER A 20 6.64 5.22 15.44
C SER A 20 5.64 4.17 15.91
N TYR A 21 5.61 3.03 15.24
CA TYR A 21 4.71 1.92 15.53
C TYR A 21 5.40 0.58 15.28
N SER A 22 5.37 -0.32 16.26
CA SER A 22 5.81 -1.70 16.08
C SER A 22 4.60 -2.61 15.86
N ASP A 23 4.56 -3.27 14.71
CA ASP A 23 3.47 -4.18 14.37
C ASP A 23 3.56 -5.48 15.18
N PRO A 24 2.55 -5.84 16.00
CA PRO A 24 2.63 -7.00 16.87
C PRO A 24 2.57 -8.34 16.11
N ASN A 25 2.05 -8.35 14.88
CA ASN A 25 1.92 -9.59 14.09
C ASN A 25 3.24 -9.94 13.40
N THR A 26 3.90 -8.95 12.78
CA THR A 26 5.13 -9.14 12.01
C THR A 26 6.41 -8.81 12.79
N GLY A 27 6.30 -7.97 13.82
CA GLY A 27 7.46 -7.40 14.52
C GLY A 27 8.20 -6.33 13.71
N ILE A 28 7.60 -5.81 12.63
CA ILE A 28 8.17 -4.75 11.80
C ILE A 28 7.90 -3.39 12.46
N ASP A 29 8.92 -2.55 12.51
CA ASP A 29 8.80 -1.16 12.96
C ASP A 29 8.49 -0.25 11.77
N PHE A 30 7.46 0.59 11.91
CA PHE A 30 6.98 1.53 10.90
C PHE A 30 6.94 2.95 11.44
N GLN A 31 7.00 3.93 10.53
CA GLN A 31 6.34 5.20 10.73
C GLN A 31 4.89 5.07 10.24
N ARG A 32 3.93 5.11 11.15
CA ARG A 32 2.52 4.87 10.88
C ARG A 32 1.66 6.09 11.09
N TYR A 33 0.89 6.44 10.07
CA TYR A 33 -0.26 7.33 10.18
C TYR A 33 -1.53 6.55 10.48
N GLN A 34 -2.36 7.07 11.38
CA GLN A 34 -3.65 6.48 11.72
C GLN A 34 -4.77 7.53 11.69
N LYS A 35 -5.88 7.20 11.03
CA LYS A 35 -7.11 7.98 11.02
C LYS A 35 -8.31 7.06 11.25
N GLY A 36 -8.84 7.09 12.47
CA GLY A 36 -9.87 6.13 12.88
C GLY A 36 -9.33 4.71 12.76
N SER A 37 -10.05 3.87 12.01
CA SER A 37 -9.66 2.48 11.74
C SER A 37 -8.75 2.30 10.52
N TYR A 38 -8.56 3.35 9.72
CA TYR A 38 -7.56 3.32 8.64
C TYR A 38 -6.16 3.59 9.18
N SER A 39 -5.16 2.88 8.68
CA SER A 39 -3.76 3.27 8.88
C SER A 39 -2.87 2.93 7.69
N PHE A 40 -1.80 3.70 7.54
CA PHE A 40 -0.70 3.39 6.63
C PHE A 40 0.64 3.51 7.36
N GLY A 41 1.41 2.43 7.38
CA GLY A 41 2.77 2.37 7.89
C GLY A 41 3.78 2.26 6.76
N ILE A 42 4.93 2.90 6.92
CA ILE A 42 6.07 2.79 6.00
C ILE A 42 7.38 2.58 6.76
N THR A 43 8.23 1.69 6.25
CA THR A 43 9.64 1.59 6.61
C THR A 43 10.49 1.45 5.35
N VAL A 44 11.68 2.02 5.39
CA VAL A 44 12.60 2.12 4.25
C VAL A 44 14.00 1.63 4.66
N PRO A 45 14.86 1.22 3.69
CA PRO A 45 16.25 0.91 3.98
C PRO A 45 17.03 2.17 4.42
N GLU A 46 18.14 1.99 5.14
CA GLU A 46 19.03 3.11 5.51
C GLU A 46 19.58 3.83 4.28
N THR A 47 19.90 3.07 3.24
CA THR A 47 20.26 3.58 1.91
C THR A 47 19.06 3.45 0.99
N MET A 48 18.45 4.59 0.63
CA MET A 48 17.27 4.64 -0.22
C MET A 48 17.54 4.03 -1.61
N GLY A 49 16.69 3.09 -2.00
CA GLY A 49 16.57 2.58 -3.36
C GLY A 49 15.21 2.94 -3.96
N SER A 50 14.63 2.03 -4.73
CA SER A 50 13.28 2.16 -5.30
C SER A 50 12.17 1.56 -4.44
N ASP A 51 12.52 0.86 -3.36
CA ASP A 51 11.60 -0.03 -2.66
C ASP A 51 11.33 0.44 -1.23
N PHE A 52 10.17 0.06 -0.68
CA PHE A 52 9.83 0.23 0.73
C PHE A 52 8.93 -0.92 1.21
N ILE A 53 8.77 -1.07 2.53
CA ILE A 53 7.74 -1.95 3.11
C ILE A 53 6.59 -1.08 3.58
N GLY A 54 5.40 -1.37 3.08
CA GLY A 54 4.15 -0.74 3.48
C GLY A 54 3.29 -1.66 4.34
N GLN A 55 2.51 -1.08 5.24
CA GLN A 55 1.37 -1.75 5.88
C GLN A 55 0.13 -0.88 5.71
N MET A 56 -0.91 -1.40 5.09
CA MET A 56 -2.21 -0.75 5.02
C MET A 56 -3.21 -1.52 5.87
N VAL A 57 -3.90 -0.82 6.77
CA VAL A 57 -5.08 -1.34 7.47
C VAL A 57 -6.29 -0.57 6.96
N ILE A 58 -7.24 -1.30 6.37
CA ILE A 58 -8.41 -0.73 5.69
C ILE A 58 -9.64 -1.21 6.44
N PRO A 59 -10.46 -0.31 7.01
CA PRO A 59 -11.72 -0.72 7.61
C PRO A 59 -12.66 -1.28 6.54
N THR A 60 -13.42 -2.29 6.91
CA THR A 60 -14.50 -2.83 6.07
C THR A 60 -15.84 -2.65 6.75
N THR A 61 -16.88 -2.43 5.94
CA THR A 61 -18.28 -2.41 6.37
C THR A 61 -18.97 -3.60 5.73
N ASP A 62 -19.41 -4.56 6.54
CA ASP A 62 -20.03 -5.82 6.07
C ASP A 62 -19.16 -6.61 5.06
N GLY A 63 -17.83 -6.52 5.20
CA GLY A 63 -16.87 -7.15 4.30
C GLY A 63 -16.57 -6.37 3.02
N GLU A 64 -17.16 -5.19 2.85
CA GLU A 64 -16.92 -4.30 1.71
C GLU A 64 -16.08 -3.08 2.09
N GLY A 65 -15.45 -2.49 1.07
CA GLY A 65 -14.71 -1.26 1.16
C GLY A 65 -13.34 -1.37 0.52
N TRP A 66 -12.79 -0.23 0.13
CA TRP A 66 -11.44 -0.14 -0.41
C TRP A 66 -10.68 0.99 0.28
N GLY A 67 -9.35 0.84 0.33
CA GLY A 67 -8.44 1.84 0.87
C GLY A 67 -7.30 2.10 -0.09
N ALA A 68 -6.74 3.30 -0.01
CA ALA A 68 -5.61 3.70 -0.84
C ALA A 68 -4.63 4.58 -0.08
N VAL A 69 -3.40 4.60 -0.60
CA VAL A 69 -2.36 5.57 -0.28
C VAL A 69 -1.92 6.29 -1.56
N SER A 70 -1.78 7.61 -1.51
CA SER A 70 -1.04 8.36 -2.53
C SER A 70 0.41 8.51 -2.06
N LEU A 71 1.35 8.05 -2.87
CA LEU A 71 2.77 8.16 -2.53
C LEU A 71 3.35 9.56 -2.79
N LYS A 72 2.52 10.51 -3.21
CA LYS A 72 2.87 11.91 -3.50
C LYS A 72 2.10 12.94 -2.65
N GLY A 73 1.14 12.50 -1.85
CA GLY A 73 0.24 13.39 -1.11
C GLY A 73 -1.08 13.58 -1.83
N GLY A 74 -1.07 14.32 -2.93
CA GLY A 74 -2.27 14.55 -3.75
C GLY A 74 -2.68 13.35 -4.61
N MET A 75 -3.93 13.31 -5.06
CA MET A 75 -4.45 12.29 -5.99
C MET A 75 -3.81 12.39 -7.39
N LEU A 76 -3.56 13.61 -7.86
CA LEU A 76 -3.15 13.85 -9.24
C LEU A 76 -1.65 13.60 -9.45
N ASN A 77 -1.31 12.96 -10.57
CA ASN A 77 0.05 12.79 -11.07
C ASN A 77 1.01 12.15 -10.04
N GLY A 78 0.49 11.29 -9.16
CA GLY A 78 1.26 10.52 -8.19
C GLY A 78 0.96 9.04 -8.34
N LEU A 79 1.90 8.19 -7.89
CA LEU A 79 1.65 6.75 -7.81
C LEU A 79 0.67 6.50 -6.66
N LEU A 80 -0.47 5.91 -7.00
CA LEU A 80 -1.51 5.53 -6.04
C LEU A 80 -1.46 4.02 -5.86
N PHE A 81 -1.53 3.56 -4.62
CA PHE A 81 -1.67 2.14 -4.32
C PHE A 81 -3.02 1.91 -3.64
N VAL A 82 -3.83 1.01 -4.20
CA VAL A 82 -5.21 0.74 -3.78
C VAL A 82 -5.35 -0.73 -3.45
N ALA A 83 -6.10 -1.04 -2.41
CA ALA A 83 -6.43 -2.42 -2.04
C ALA A 83 -7.87 -2.57 -1.53
N TRP A 84 -8.43 -3.75 -1.72
CA TRP A 84 -9.75 -4.18 -1.20
C TRP A 84 -9.82 -5.71 -1.09
N ALA A 85 -10.92 -6.21 -0.54
CA ALA A 85 -11.18 -7.64 -0.40
C ALA A 85 -12.06 -8.16 -1.55
N ASP A 86 -11.72 -9.33 -2.08
CA ASP A 86 -12.62 -10.17 -2.87
C ASP A 86 -12.65 -11.57 -2.24
N GLY A 87 -13.68 -11.83 -1.42
CA GLY A 87 -13.70 -13.00 -0.54
C GLY A 87 -12.54 -12.99 0.45
N ASP A 88 -11.71 -14.03 0.41
CA ASP A 88 -10.52 -14.18 1.26
C ASP A 88 -9.24 -13.63 0.60
N GLU A 89 -9.33 -13.10 -0.62
CA GLU A 89 -8.19 -12.55 -1.35
C GLU A 89 -8.12 -11.03 -1.21
N VAL A 90 -6.91 -10.51 -0.98
CA VAL A 90 -6.65 -9.07 -1.05
C VAL A 90 -6.29 -8.71 -2.48
N ILE A 91 -7.14 -7.93 -3.13
CA ILE A 91 -6.90 -7.40 -4.47
C ILE A 91 -6.17 -6.08 -4.34
N THR A 92 -5.11 -5.91 -5.12
CA THR A 92 -4.27 -4.71 -5.09
C THR A 92 -4.00 -4.18 -6.49
N THR A 93 -3.89 -2.86 -6.63
CA THR A 93 -3.63 -2.22 -7.92
C THR A 93 -2.86 -0.92 -7.75
N PHE A 94 -1.94 -0.66 -8.66
CA PHE A 94 -1.29 0.63 -8.78
C PHE A 94 -2.04 1.48 -9.80
N ARG A 95 -2.31 2.74 -9.45
CA ARG A 95 -3.09 3.67 -10.28
C ARG A 95 -2.39 5.01 -10.43
N VAL A 96 -2.83 5.77 -11.43
CA VAL A 96 -2.46 7.17 -11.66
C VAL A 96 -3.67 7.97 -12.13
N ALA A 97 -3.79 9.22 -11.67
CA ALA A 97 -4.87 10.11 -12.08
C ALA A 97 -4.32 11.38 -12.75
N GLY A 98 -4.68 11.60 -14.01
CA GLY A 98 -4.40 12.86 -14.72
C GLY A 98 -5.44 13.97 -14.44
N SER A 99 -6.59 13.61 -13.87
CA SER A 99 -7.67 14.52 -13.47
C SER A 99 -8.42 13.96 -12.27
N TYR A 100 -9.34 14.72 -11.67
CA TYR A 100 -10.21 14.26 -10.58
C TYR A 100 -11.34 13.35 -11.12
N ALA A 101 -10.94 12.20 -11.66
CA ALA A 101 -11.78 11.14 -12.23
C ALA A 101 -11.26 9.77 -11.77
N ASN A 102 -11.87 8.68 -12.24
CA ASN A 102 -11.40 7.33 -11.90
C ASN A 102 -9.93 7.17 -12.34
N PRO A 103 -9.01 6.79 -11.43
CA PRO A 103 -7.61 6.61 -11.78
C PRO A 103 -7.39 5.43 -12.73
N ASP A 104 -6.61 5.65 -13.79
CA ASP A 104 -6.20 4.59 -14.71
C ASP A 104 -5.20 3.65 -14.03
N VAL A 105 -5.11 2.41 -14.50
CA VAL A 105 -4.07 1.47 -14.07
C VAL A 105 -2.70 2.04 -14.44
N TYR A 106 -1.80 2.10 -13.46
CA TYR A 106 -0.44 2.56 -13.68
C TYR A 106 0.37 1.50 -14.42
N SER A 107 1.01 1.90 -15.53
CA SER A 107 1.81 1.00 -16.37
C SER A 107 3.09 1.64 -16.91
N ASP A 108 3.47 2.83 -16.43
CA ASP A 108 4.61 3.57 -16.99
C ASP A 108 5.96 2.93 -16.60
N THR A 109 6.04 2.35 -15.41
CA THR A 109 7.19 1.57 -14.94
C THR A 109 6.73 0.29 -14.25
N GLU A 110 7.64 -0.67 -14.13
CA GLU A 110 7.39 -1.88 -13.36
C GLU A 110 7.31 -1.54 -11.86
N VAL A 111 6.18 -1.89 -11.25
CA VAL A 111 5.93 -1.77 -9.81
C VAL A 111 5.20 -3.01 -9.35
N SER A 112 5.51 -3.48 -8.14
CA SER A 112 4.88 -4.67 -7.57
C SER A 112 4.57 -4.46 -6.08
N ALA A 113 3.57 -5.17 -5.58
CA ALA A 113 3.28 -5.28 -4.16
C ALA A 113 3.33 -6.77 -3.78
N LEU A 114 4.41 -7.17 -3.11
CA LEU A 114 4.62 -8.55 -2.66
C LEU A 114 4.20 -8.69 -1.20
N PRO A 115 3.18 -9.50 -0.87
CA PRO A 115 2.69 -9.60 0.49
C PRO A 115 3.69 -10.28 1.42
N ILE A 116 3.79 -9.76 2.64
CA ILE A 116 4.36 -10.42 3.81
C ILE A 116 3.20 -11.14 4.51
N THR A 117 3.15 -12.47 4.39
CA THR A 117 1.99 -13.28 4.81
C THR A 117 1.56 -13.03 6.25
N ASN A 118 2.49 -12.91 7.19
CA ASN A 118 2.16 -12.76 8.61
C ASN A 118 1.54 -11.40 8.97
N GLY A 119 1.59 -10.43 8.06
CA GLY A 119 0.95 -9.12 8.21
C GLY A 119 -0.22 -8.91 7.24
N THR A 120 -0.64 -9.96 6.54
CA THR A 120 -1.66 -9.90 5.50
C THR A 120 -2.80 -10.86 5.80
N PHE A 121 -3.99 -10.31 6.07
CA PHE A 121 -5.19 -11.06 6.41
C PHE A 121 -6.45 -10.20 6.25
N ILE A 122 -7.58 -10.87 6.11
CA ILE A 122 -8.92 -10.26 6.09
C ILE A 122 -9.68 -10.80 7.30
N ASN A 123 -10.40 -9.93 8.01
CA ASN A 123 -11.35 -10.34 9.04
C ASN A 123 -12.63 -9.52 8.94
N SER A 124 -13.56 -9.73 9.88
CA SER A 124 -14.88 -9.10 9.89
C SER A 124 -14.89 -7.57 10.06
N THR A 125 -13.73 -6.94 10.29
CA THR A 125 -13.64 -5.50 10.60
C THR A 125 -12.64 -4.75 9.71
N HIS A 126 -11.63 -5.44 9.18
CA HIS A 126 -10.61 -4.81 8.36
C HIS A 126 -9.84 -5.80 7.50
N ILE A 127 -9.18 -5.24 6.49
CA ILE A 127 -8.08 -5.85 5.76
C ILE A 127 -6.79 -5.32 6.38
N SER A 128 -5.85 -6.21 6.67
CA SER A 128 -4.44 -5.85 6.88
C SER A 128 -3.66 -6.35 5.66
N TYR A 129 -2.88 -5.47 5.04
CA TYR A 129 -2.01 -5.82 3.92
C TYR A 129 -0.62 -5.25 4.17
N THR A 130 0.31 -6.11 4.55
CA THR A 130 1.74 -5.76 4.74
C THR A 130 2.51 -6.28 3.54
N PHE A 131 3.33 -5.45 2.92
CA PHE A 131 3.93 -5.76 1.62
C PHE A 131 5.26 -5.07 1.39
N VAL A 132 6.12 -5.68 0.58
CA VAL A 132 7.22 -4.99 -0.09
C VAL A 132 6.67 -4.35 -1.36
N CYS A 133 6.87 -3.06 -1.51
CA CYS A 133 6.56 -2.31 -2.71
C CYS A 133 7.83 -2.18 -3.55
N GLU A 134 8.01 -3.06 -4.54
CA GLU A 134 9.19 -3.03 -5.42
C GLU A 134 8.99 -2.00 -6.53
N GLY A 135 10.02 -1.18 -6.80
CA GLY A 135 9.98 -0.16 -7.84
C GLY A 135 9.12 1.06 -7.52
N CYS A 136 8.48 1.12 -6.35
CA CYS A 136 7.43 2.09 -6.06
C CYS A 136 7.90 3.51 -5.76
N ILE A 137 9.17 3.74 -5.45
CA ILE A 137 9.75 5.09 -5.28
C ILE A 137 10.12 5.62 -6.67
N VAL A 138 9.10 6.12 -7.37
CA VAL A 138 9.20 6.62 -8.74
C VAL A 138 9.43 8.13 -8.74
N GLU A 139 10.42 8.59 -9.52
CA GLU A 139 10.77 10.01 -9.66
C GLU A 139 9.54 10.83 -10.11
N LYS A 140 9.31 12.00 -9.50
CA LYS A 140 8.18 12.93 -9.75
C LYS A 140 6.79 12.37 -9.45
N MET A 141 6.66 11.07 -9.24
CA MET A 141 5.40 10.38 -8.91
C MET A 141 5.29 10.06 -7.43
N THR A 142 6.37 10.20 -6.66
CA THR A 142 6.41 10.00 -5.21
C THR A 142 7.08 11.17 -4.49
N SER A 143 6.81 11.31 -3.19
CA SER A 143 7.38 12.33 -2.31
C SER A 143 8.35 11.75 -1.27
N ILE A 144 8.50 10.42 -1.23
CA ILE A 144 9.23 9.67 -0.18
C ILE A 144 10.68 10.13 -0.01
N THR A 145 11.34 10.57 -1.09
CA THR A 145 12.73 11.04 -1.08
C THR A 145 12.89 12.53 -0.76
N ASN A 146 11.80 13.26 -0.53
CA ASN A 146 11.85 14.67 -0.13
C ASN A 146 12.27 14.81 1.35
N GLU A 147 12.73 16.00 1.75
CA GLU A 147 13.10 16.30 3.15
C GLU A 147 11.92 16.18 4.12
N SER A 148 10.70 16.41 3.65
CA SER A 148 9.46 16.23 4.42
C SER A 148 8.39 15.60 3.54
N PRO A 149 8.40 14.26 3.39
CA PRO A 149 7.45 13.56 2.55
C PRO A 149 6.02 13.77 3.04
N VAL A 150 5.12 13.97 2.09
CA VAL A 150 3.68 14.03 2.32
C VAL A 150 3.04 12.91 1.52
N LEU A 151 2.28 12.06 2.20
CA LEU A 151 1.49 11.00 1.58
C LEU A 151 0.01 11.32 1.73
N GLY A 152 -0.81 10.72 0.87
CA GLY A 152 -2.26 10.84 0.89
C GLY A 152 -2.90 9.54 1.31
N TRP A 153 -4.15 9.60 1.75
CA TRP A 153 -4.98 8.42 1.99
C TRP A 153 -6.39 8.66 1.50
N ALA A 154 -7.08 7.58 1.18
CA ALA A 154 -8.49 7.58 0.79
C ALA A 154 -9.13 6.25 1.16
N ILE A 155 -10.40 6.27 1.57
CA ILE A 155 -11.21 5.08 1.86
C ILE A 155 -12.64 5.23 1.35
N ALA A 156 -13.25 4.11 0.96
CA ALA A 156 -14.68 4.00 0.69
C ALA A 156 -15.25 2.78 1.42
N ASP A 157 -16.53 2.85 1.78
CA ASP A 157 -17.25 1.77 2.46
C ASP A 157 -17.90 0.77 1.48
N THR A 158 -17.71 0.95 0.18
CA THR A 158 -18.22 0.05 -0.86
C THR A 158 -17.09 -0.48 -1.71
N ASN A 159 -17.20 -1.74 -2.16
CA ASN A 159 -16.23 -2.33 -3.07
C ASN A 159 -16.24 -1.65 -4.45
N PRO A 160 -15.15 -1.82 -5.24
CA PRO A 160 -15.17 -1.52 -6.67
C PRO A 160 -16.26 -2.29 -7.41
N THR A 161 -16.65 -1.79 -8.59
CA THR A 161 -17.78 -2.34 -9.38
C THR A 161 -17.66 -3.83 -9.69
N THR A 162 -16.42 -4.30 -9.87
CA THR A 162 -16.05 -5.69 -10.15
C THR A 162 -14.90 -6.06 -9.22
N PRO A 163 -15.17 -6.57 -8.01
CA PRO A 163 -14.15 -6.76 -6.98
C PRO A 163 -12.99 -7.68 -7.41
N SER A 164 -13.25 -8.70 -8.24
CA SER A 164 -12.20 -9.61 -8.73
C SER A 164 -11.25 -9.02 -9.77
N ASP A 165 -11.53 -7.81 -10.28
CA ASP A 165 -10.73 -7.15 -11.32
C ASP A 165 -9.88 -6.00 -10.72
N PRO A 166 -8.54 -6.13 -10.66
CA PRO A 166 -7.66 -5.05 -10.23
C PRO A 166 -7.78 -3.76 -11.06
N GLY A 167 -8.34 -3.84 -12.27
CA GLY A 167 -8.64 -2.73 -13.17
C GLY A 167 -10.02 -2.09 -12.94
N SER A 168 -10.83 -2.61 -12.02
CA SER A 168 -12.20 -2.15 -11.79
C SER A 168 -12.30 -0.67 -11.44
N ALA A 169 -13.44 -0.06 -11.80
CA ALA A 169 -13.75 1.31 -11.43
C ALA A 169 -13.98 1.41 -9.91
N LEU A 170 -13.17 2.26 -9.27
CA LEU A 170 -13.29 2.60 -7.85
C LEU A 170 -14.52 3.49 -7.61
N SER A 171 -15.31 3.20 -6.56
CA SER A 171 -16.32 4.12 -6.04
C SER A 171 -15.67 5.39 -5.50
N TYR A 172 -16.42 6.48 -5.30
CA TYR A 172 -15.85 7.68 -4.68
C TYR A 172 -15.49 7.41 -3.20
N HIS A 173 -14.33 7.88 -2.75
CA HIS A 173 -13.83 7.73 -1.37
C HIS A 173 -14.55 8.64 -0.37
N ALA A 174 -15.87 8.48 -0.26
CA ALA A 174 -16.73 9.29 0.58
C ALA A 174 -16.50 9.06 2.09
N ALA A 175 -15.98 7.89 2.46
CA ALA A 175 -15.73 7.52 3.85
C ALA A 175 -14.54 8.28 4.45
N GLY A 176 -13.65 8.81 3.61
CA GLY A 176 -12.64 9.75 4.05
C GLY A 176 -11.44 9.84 3.12
N PHE A 177 -10.76 10.98 3.16
CA PHE A 177 -9.49 11.18 2.49
C PHE A 177 -8.73 12.32 3.16
N GLY A 178 -7.43 12.39 2.93
CA GLY A 178 -6.58 13.44 3.46
C GLY A 178 -5.11 13.23 3.13
N GLN A 179 -4.27 14.03 3.78
CA GLN A 179 -2.82 13.98 3.64
C GLN A 179 -2.16 13.96 5.02
N PHE A 180 -0.98 13.38 5.10
CA PHE A 180 -0.17 13.32 6.31
C PHE A 180 1.31 13.42 5.96
N GLY A 181 2.08 14.03 6.87
CA GLY A 181 3.53 14.06 6.77
C GLY A 181 4.17 12.79 7.36
N VAL A 182 5.28 12.36 6.78
CA VAL A 182 6.06 11.22 7.26
C VAL A 182 7.42 11.71 7.74
N ASP A 183 7.88 11.22 8.89
CA ASP A 183 9.28 11.35 9.28
C ASP A 183 10.07 10.21 8.62
N ILE A 184 10.58 10.43 7.41
CA ILE A 184 11.20 9.36 6.64
C ILE A 184 12.53 8.91 7.24
N GLU A 185 13.23 9.79 7.94
CA GLU A 185 14.46 9.44 8.65
C GLU A 185 14.16 8.46 9.78
N ALA A 186 13.08 8.67 10.54
CA ALA A 186 12.62 7.74 11.56
C ALA A 186 11.99 6.45 10.98
N ALA A 187 11.75 6.38 9.67
CA ALA A 187 11.28 5.18 8.97
C ALA A 187 12.43 4.27 8.49
N LYS A 188 13.67 4.75 8.50
CA LYS A 188 14.86 3.97 8.11
C LYS A 188 15.15 2.85 9.10
N SER A 189 15.49 1.67 8.58
CA SER A 189 15.82 0.51 9.42
C SER A 189 16.92 -0.35 8.81
N ALA A 190 17.92 -0.69 9.63
CA ALA A 190 18.92 -1.72 9.31
C ALA A 190 18.32 -3.13 9.16
N LYS A 191 17.12 -3.36 9.70
CA LYS A 191 16.39 -4.64 9.57
C LYS A 191 15.57 -4.73 8.28
N TYR A 192 15.51 -3.66 7.48
CA TYR A 192 14.70 -3.61 6.27
C TYR A 192 14.89 -4.84 5.37
N ALA A 193 16.14 -5.19 5.05
CA ALA A 193 16.43 -6.33 4.17
C ALA A 193 15.93 -7.67 4.74
N GLN A 194 15.99 -7.84 6.06
CA GLN A 194 15.45 -9.01 6.73
C GLN A 194 13.93 -9.07 6.56
N TRP A 195 13.23 -7.98 6.85
CA TRP A 195 11.78 -7.90 6.74
C TRP A 195 11.29 -8.06 5.29
N ALA A 196 12.00 -7.45 4.34
CA ALA A 196 11.69 -7.55 2.92
C ALA A 196 11.82 -8.98 2.40
N SER A 197 12.78 -9.76 2.93
CA SER A 197 12.96 -11.18 2.55
C SER A 197 11.76 -12.09 2.88
N TRP A 198 10.81 -11.61 3.69
CA TRP A 198 9.59 -12.36 4.03
C TRP A 198 8.48 -12.20 3.01
N ALA A 199 8.61 -11.26 2.07
CA ALA A 199 7.65 -11.07 1.02
C ALA A 199 7.77 -12.18 -0.03
N SER A 200 6.64 -12.69 -0.47
CA SER A 200 6.57 -13.66 -1.56
C SER A 200 5.33 -13.43 -2.38
N ALA A 201 5.39 -13.72 -3.68
CA ALA A 201 4.20 -13.72 -4.50
C ALA A 201 3.16 -14.69 -3.91
N PRO A 202 1.86 -14.36 -3.92
CA PRO A 202 0.83 -15.31 -3.53
C PRO A 202 0.98 -16.59 -4.36
N THR A 203 1.08 -17.74 -3.72
CA THR A 203 0.93 -19.01 -4.44
C THR A 203 -0.48 -19.07 -4.98
N PRO A 204 -0.70 -19.31 -6.30
CA PRO A 204 -2.02 -19.59 -6.81
C PRO A 204 -2.62 -20.73 -5.99
N GLY A 205 -3.75 -20.49 -5.32
CA GLY A 205 -4.40 -21.52 -4.54
C GLY A 205 -4.66 -22.74 -5.42
N THR A 206 -4.37 -23.95 -4.92
CA THR A 206 -4.87 -25.19 -5.51
C THR A 206 -6.39 -25.26 -5.31
N GLY A 207 -7.11 -24.43 -6.05
CA GLY A 207 -8.55 -24.47 -6.22
C GLY A 207 -8.90 -25.55 -7.24
N ASN A 208 -9.70 -26.51 -6.80
CA ASN A 208 -10.10 -27.65 -7.59
C ASN A 208 -11.08 -27.23 -8.71
N GLY A 209 -10.58 -27.06 -9.93
CA GLY A 209 -11.31 -27.23 -11.19
C GLY A 209 -12.18 -26.08 -11.71
N GLY A 210 -11.79 -25.50 -12.86
CA GLY A 210 -12.74 -24.94 -13.83
C GLY A 210 -12.30 -23.70 -14.62
N GLY A 211 -11.60 -23.90 -15.75
CA GLY A 211 -11.72 -23.04 -16.94
C GLY A 211 -10.71 -21.88 -17.10
N SER A 212 -9.75 -22.08 -18.02
CA SER A 212 -8.81 -21.09 -18.55
C SER A 212 -9.43 -19.78 -19.04
N ASN A 213 -8.72 -18.65 -18.88
CA ASN A 213 -7.95 -18.02 -19.98
C ASN A 213 -7.28 -16.71 -19.50
N GLY A 214 -6.03 -16.80 -19.04
CA GLY A 214 -5.15 -15.65 -18.82
C GLY A 214 -3.85 -15.85 -19.58
N THR A 215 -3.76 -15.28 -20.78
CA THR A 215 -2.54 -15.29 -21.60
C THR A 215 -1.45 -14.47 -20.91
N VAL A 216 -0.43 -15.16 -20.39
CA VAL A 216 0.87 -14.56 -20.07
C VAL A 216 1.68 -14.48 -21.37
N PRO A 217 2.19 -13.31 -21.79
CA PRO A 217 3.17 -13.25 -22.88
C PRO A 217 4.52 -13.82 -22.40
N GLY A 218 4.73 -15.10 -22.69
CA GLY A 218 5.98 -15.80 -22.40
C GLY A 218 7.08 -15.49 -23.42
N ASN A 219 8.19 -14.99 -22.88
CA ASN A 219 9.53 -14.83 -23.45
C ASN A 219 9.91 -15.89 -24.52
N GLY A 220 10.04 -15.45 -25.77
CA GLY A 220 10.46 -16.30 -26.89
C GLY A 220 11.97 -16.47 -26.97
N THR A 221 12.50 -17.59 -26.47
CA THR A 221 13.84 -18.06 -26.86
C THR A 221 13.77 -18.81 -28.19
N THR A 222 14.39 -18.23 -29.21
CA THR A 222 14.57 -18.81 -30.55
C THR A 222 15.47 -20.05 -30.50
N VAL A 223 14.97 -21.20 -30.98
CA VAL A 223 15.77 -22.38 -31.30
C VAL A 223 16.05 -22.38 -32.81
N PRO A 224 17.29 -22.58 -33.28
CA PRO A 224 17.61 -22.55 -34.71
C PRO A 224 17.10 -23.82 -35.43
N PRO A 225 16.75 -23.75 -36.73
CA PRO A 225 16.23 -24.89 -37.46
C PRO A 225 17.35 -25.89 -37.79
N THR A 226 17.19 -27.14 -37.38
CA THR A 226 17.92 -28.28 -37.95
C THR A 226 17.17 -28.79 -39.18
N THR A 227 17.81 -28.71 -40.35
CA THR A 227 17.35 -29.35 -41.57
C THR A 227 17.70 -30.84 -41.55
N SER A 228 16.80 -31.69 -42.04
CA SER A 228 17.18 -32.99 -42.60
C SER A 228 16.20 -33.46 -43.66
N ASN A 229 16.82 -33.99 -44.72
CA ASN A 229 16.36 -34.47 -46.03
C ASN A 229 14.95 -35.04 -46.19
#